data_AF-A0A966C2Y0-F1
#
_entry.id   AF-A0A966C2Y0-F1
#
_cell.length_a   1.000
_cell.length_b   1.000
_cell.length_c   1.000
_cell.angle_alpha   90.00
_cell.angle_beta   90.00
_cell.angle_gamma   90.00
#
_symmetry.space_group_name_H-M   'P 1'
#
loop_
_entity.id
_entity.type
_entity.pdbx_description
1 polymer ?
#
loop_
_entity_poly.entity_id
_entity_poly.type
_entity_poly.pdbx_seq_one_letter_code
_entity_poly.pdbx_strand_id
1 'polypeptide(L)'
;MLPELVKTDIVTVLQTALAPAFLLVALGSMLNIFTGRLARVIDRSRLVQGRYLETEGEEHILCVSELRDLQLRIKYVNSAIYFSVLSAIVVCILIGLLFLMGLTNNPALAQIVAGAFTVAVIFLSVALIQFSREVRTGIRDFMIREEYLERSDRDK
;
A
#
# COMPACT_ATOMS: atom_id res chain seq x y z
N MET A 1 9.53 -15.88 46.54
CA MET A 1 10.45 -15.06 45.71
C MET A 1 10.49 -15.47 44.23
N LEU A 2 10.01 -16.67 43.86
CA LEU A 2 9.94 -17.14 42.46
C LEU A 2 8.78 -16.62 41.56
N PRO A 3 7.68 -16.00 42.04
CA PRO A 3 6.63 -15.49 41.14
C PRO A 3 6.88 -14.07 40.59
N GLU A 4 7.74 -13.26 41.23
CA GLU A 4 8.06 -11.91 40.74
C GLU A 4 8.99 -11.93 39.52
N LEU A 5 9.95 -12.84 39.48
CA LEU A 5 10.89 -12.98 38.34
C LEU A 5 10.17 -13.37 37.05
N VAL A 6 9.25 -14.36 37.11
CA VAL A 6 8.44 -14.78 35.95
C VAL A 6 7.48 -13.69 35.48
N LYS A 7 6.96 -12.86 36.41
CA LYS A 7 6.02 -11.78 36.08
C LYS A 7 6.72 -10.64 35.33
N THR A 8 7.97 -10.33 35.68
CA THR A 8 8.75 -9.29 35.00
C THR A 8 9.09 -9.70 33.56
N ASP A 9 9.49 -10.96 33.32
CA ASP A 9 9.88 -11.43 31.99
C ASP A 9 8.71 -11.38 30.99
N ILE A 10 7.52 -11.85 31.38
CA ILE A 10 6.34 -11.81 30.51
C ILE A 10 5.89 -10.37 30.21
N VAL A 11 5.94 -9.47 31.19
CA VAL A 11 5.59 -8.06 30.98
C VAL A 11 6.58 -7.39 30.03
N THR A 12 7.87 -7.67 30.14
CA THR A 12 8.89 -7.13 29.24
C THR A 12 8.74 -7.64 27.81
N VAL A 13 8.38 -8.92 27.63
CA VAL A 13 8.10 -9.51 26.30
C VAL A 13 6.85 -8.91 25.67
N LEU A 14 5.79 -8.68 26.45
CA LEU A 14 4.59 -8.00 25.95
C LEU A 14 4.91 -6.56 25.51
N GLN A 15 5.73 -5.84 26.27
CA GLN A 15 6.14 -4.48 25.92
C GLN A 15 7.00 -4.40 24.66
N THR A 16 7.94 -5.34 24.46
CA THR A 16 8.75 -5.38 23.23
C THR A 16 7.94 -5.75 22.00
N ALA A 17 6.86 -6.53 22.16
CA ALA A 17 5.92 -6.85 21.08
C ALA A 17 4.97 -5.68 20.70
N LEU A 18 4.85 -4.63 21.52
CA LEU A 18 3.98 -3.48 21.21
C LEU A 18 4.46 -2.71 19.97
N ALA A 19 5.77 -2.50 19.84
CA ALA A 19 6.34 -1.75 18.72
C ALA A 19 5.94 -2.32 17.33
N PRO A 20 6.11 -3.62 17.05
CA PRO A 20 5.65 -4.21 15.78
C PRO A 20 4.13 -4.31 15.68
N ALA A 21 3.39 -4.41 16.80
CA ALA A 21 1.93 -4.36 16.76
C ALA A 21 1.42 -2.99 16.27
N PHE A 22 2.06 -1.88 16.65
CA PHE A 22 1.75 -0.55 16.10
C PHE A 22 1.97 -0.48 14.58
N LEU A 23 3.00 -1.17 14.07
CA LEU A 23 3.26 -1.25 12.63
C LEU A 23 2.12 -1.99 11.90
N LEU A 24 1.53 -3.04 12.48
CA LEU A 24 0.33 -3.69 11.93
C LEU A 24 -0.87 -2.76 11.85
N VAL A 25 -1.10 -1.94 12.88
CA VAL A 25 -2.18 -0.95 12.87
C VAL A 25 -1.97 0.07 11.74
N ALA A 26 -0.73 0.56 11.58
CA ALA A 26 -0.37 1.47 10.50
C ALA A 26 -0.58 0.83 9.11
N LEU A 27 -0.17 -0.44 8.94
CA LEU A 27 -0.41 -1.21 7.72
C LEU A 27 -1.92 -1.37 7.43
N GLY A 28 -2.74 -1.64 8.44
CA GLY A 28 -4.20 -1.72 8.29
C GLY A 28 -4.80 -0.42 7.79
N SER A 29 -4.35 0.72 8.33
CA SER A 29 -4.76 2.04 7.85
C SER A 29 -4.35 2.28 6.40
N MET A 30 -3.09 1.95 6.04
CA MET A 30 -2.60 2.08 4.67
C MET A 30 -3.37 1.20 3.69
N LEU A 31 -3.69 -0.05 4.06
CA LEU A 31 -4.48 -0.96 3.24
C LEU A 31 -5.89 -0.41 2.98
N ASN A 32 -6.51 0.23 3.96
CA ASN A 32 -7.81 0.88 3.77
C ASN A 32 -7.71 2.04 2.77
N ILE A 33 -6.65 2.86 2.86
CA ILE A 33 -6.37 3.94 1.89
C ILE A 33 -6.20 3.35 0.48
N PHE A 34 -5.40 2.30 0.33
CA PHE A 34 -5.14 1.69 -0.98
C PHE A 34 -6.41 1.08 -1.57
N THR A 35 -7.18 0.36 -0.76
CA THR A 35 -8.43 -0.28 -1.17
C THR A 35 -9.47 0.77 -1.57
N GLY A 36 -9.63 1.84 -0.79
CA GLY A 36 -10.54 2.94 -1.13
C GLY A 36 -10.15 3.65 -2.43
N ARG A 37 -8.85 3.81 -2.69
CA ARG A 37 -8.37 4.36 -3.97
C ARG A 37 -8.58 3.41 -5.14
N LEU A 38 -8.29 2.12 -4.95
CA LEU A 38 -8.49 1.09 -5.96
C LEU A 38 -9.97 1.03 -6.38
N ALA A 39 -10.88 1.03 -5.42
CA ALA A 39 -12.32 1.06 -5.67
C ALA A 39 -12.70 2.24 -6.56
N ARG A 40 -12.28 3.46 -6.20
CA ARG A 40 -12.54 4.67 -7.03
C ARG A 40 -11.99 4.57 -8.44
N VAL A 41 -10.78 4.02 -8.63
CA VAL A 41 -10.17 3.86 -9.96
C VAL A 41 -10.91 2.79 -10.77
N ILE A 42 -11.31 1.69 -10.14
CA ILE A 42 -12.09 0.62 -10.77
C ILE A 42 -13.47 1.15 -11.19
N ASP A 43 -14.17 1.86 -10.30
CA ASP A 43 -15.48 2.41 -10.61
C ASP A 43 -15.39 3.42 -11.77
N ARG A 44 -14.35 4.27 -11.78
CA ARG A 44 -14.07 5.13 -12.94
C ARG A 44 -13.81 4.31 -14.21
N SER A 45 -13.01 3.25 -14.14
CA SER A 45 -12.75 2.40 -15.31
C SER A 45 -14.02 1.76 -15.86
N ARG A 46 -14.96 1.34 -15.01
CA ARG A 46 -16.26 0.78 -15.42
C ARG A 46 -17.10 1.82 -16.15
N LEU A 47 -17.12 3.07 -15.68
CA LEU A 47 -17.82 4.16 -16.34
C LEU A 47 -17.25 4.45 -17.73
N VAL A 48 -15.92 4.53 -17.86
CA VAL A 48 -15.27 4.76 -19.15
C VAL A 48 -15.46 3.57 -20.10
N GLN A 49 -15.41 2.34 -19.58
CA GLN A 49 -15.69 1.12 -20.36
C GLN A 49 -17.12 1.11 -20.93
N GLY A 50 -18.10 1.65 -20.22
CA GLY A 50 -19.47 1.79 -20.73
C GLY A 50 -19.53 2.64 -22.01
N ARG A 51 -18.77 3.74 -22.06
CA ARG A 51 -18.68 4.64 -23.22
C ARG A 51 -17.90 4.07 -24.40
N TYR A 52 -17.14 2.99 -24.19
CA TYR A 52 -16.31 2.40 -25.25
C TYR A 52 -17.14 1.93 -26.45
N LEU A 53 -18.34 1.40 -26.21
CA LEU A 53 -19.26 0.92 -27.25
C LEU A 53 -20.04 2.04 -27.93
N GLU A 54 -20.05 3.24 -27.36
CA GLU A 54 -20.86 4.38 -27.80
C GLU A 54 -20.02 5.47 -28.49
N THR A 55 -18.69 5.30 -28.56
CA THR A 55 -17.75 6.30 -29.09
C THR A 55 -17.15 5.85 -30.42
N GLU A 56 -17.08 6.76 -31.38
CA GLU A 56 -16.45 6.57 -32.70
C GLU A 56 -15.46 7.71 -33.00
N GLY A 57 -14.56 7.52 -33.96
CA GLY A 57 -13.62 8.57 -34.40
C GLY A 57 -12.62 9.00 -33.31
N GLU A 58 -12.41 10.31 -33.17
CA GLU A 58 -11.46 10.86 -32.19
C GLU A 58 -11.87 10.62 -30.73
N GLU A 59 -13.18 10.63 -30.43
CA GLU A 59 -13.68 10.36 -29.08
C GLU A 59 -13.32 8.94 -28.59
N HIS A 60 -13.31 7.98 -29.52
CA HIS A 60 -12.91 6.60 -29.22
C HIS A 60 -11.43 6.52 -28.85
N ILE A 61 -10.56 7.25 -29.57
CA ILE A 61 -9.12 7.29 -29.29
C ILE A 61 -8.86 7.87 -27.89
N LEU A 62 -9.59 8.94 -27.53
CA LEU A 62 -9.52 9.53 -26.20
C LEU A 62 -9.99 8.55 -25.12
N CYS A 63 -11.12 7.87 -25.33
CA CYS A 63 -11.67 6.85 -24.44
C CYS A 63 -10.66 5.72 -24.18
N VAL A 64 -10.05 5.18 -25.24
CA VAL A 64 -9.01 4.14 -25.15
C VAL A 64 -7.78 4.63 -24.39
N SER A 65 -7.37 5.88 -24.62
CA SER A 65 -6.23 6.47 -23.91
C SER A 65 -6.48 6.57 -22.40
N GLU A 66 -7.68 7.04 -21.99
CA GLU A 66 -8.08 7.14 -20.59
C GLU A 66 -8.15 5.74 -19.94
N LEU A 67 -8.70 4.73 -20.64
CA LEU A 67 -8.74 3.35 -20.15
C LEU A 67 -7.34 2.77 -19.90
N ARG A 68 -6.38 3.07 -20.78
CA ARG A 68 -4.99 2.60 -20.61
C ARG A 68 -4.33 3.21 -19.38
N ASP A 69 -4.59 4.48 -19.10
CA ASP A 69 -4.08 5.16 -17.90
C ASP A 69 -4.73 4.63 -16.61
N LEU A 70 -6.04 4.38 -16.64
CA LEU A 70 -6.76 3.74 -15.53
C LEU A 70 -6.23 2.32 -15.25
N GLN A 71 -5.92 1.55 -16.30
CA GLN A 71 -5.35 0.21 -16.16
C GLN A 71 -3.97 0.25 -15.49
N LEU A 72 -3.10 1.20 -15.86
CA LEU A 72 -1.80 1.39 -15.21
C LEU A 72 -1.95 1.74 -13.73
N ARG A 73 -2.89 2.64 -13.39
CA ARG A 73 -3.18 2.99 -11.99
C ARG A 73 -3.64 1.77 -11.18
N ILE A 74 -4.57 0.97 -11.71
CA ILE A 74 -5.02 -0.28 -11.07
C ILE A 74 -3.82 -1.19 -10.78
N LYS A 75 -2.91 -1.37 -11.75
CA LYS A 75 -1.72 -2.21 -11.58
C LYS A 75 -0.81 -1.71 -10.45
N TYR A 76 -0.57 -0.40 -10.35
CA TYR A 76 0.28 0.15 -9.30
C TYR A 76 -0.36 0.06 -7.91
N VAL A 77 -1.66 0.39 -7.77
CA VAL A 77 -2.35 0.26 -6.47
C VAL A 77 -2.41 -1.20 -6.04
N ASN A 78 -2.74 -2.11 -6.94
CA ASN A 78 -2.81 -3.54 -6.61
C ASN A 78 -1.43 -4.09 -6.21
N SER A 79 -0.36 -3.64 -6.88
CA SER A 79 1.01 -4.00 -6.48
C SER A 79 1.37 -3.44 -5.10
N ALA A 80 0.96 -2.21 -4.77
CA ALA A 80 1.17 -1.64 -3.44
C ALA A 80 0.45 -2.44 -2.34
N ILE A 81 -0.82 -2.82 -2.59
CA ILE A 81 -1.59 -3.69 -1.68
C ILE A 81 -0.86 -5.01 -1.44
N TYR A 82 -0.41 -5.67 -2.51
CA TYR A 82 0.31 -6.94 -2.41
C TYR A 82 1.54 -6.85 -1.50
N PHE A 83 2.41 -5.85 -1.71
CA PHE A 83 3.60 -5.67 -0.88
C PHE A 83 3.27 -5.27 0.56
N SER A 84 2.20 -4.49 0.79
CA SER A 84 1.73 -4.18 2.15
C SER A 84 1.20 -5.40 2.89
N VAL A 85 0.45 -6.28 2.22
CA VAL A 85 0.00 -7.55 2.83
C VAL A 85 1.20 -8.45 3.13
N LEU A 86 2.17 -8.54 2.21
CA LEU A 86 3.38 -9.32 2.43
C LEU A 86 4.19 -8.79 3.63
N SER A 87 4.32 -7.47 3.76
CA SER A 87 4.90 -6.82 4.94
C SER A 87 4.13 -7.19 6.21
N ALA A 88 2.79 -7.16 6.19
CA ALA A 88 1.97 -7.50 7.36
C ALA A 88 2.19 -8.96 7.80
N ILE A 89 2.27 -9.89 6.85
CA ILE A 89 2.55 -11.31 7.13
C ILE A 89 3.92 -11.45 7.83
N VAL A 90 4.96 -10.79 7.32
CA VAL A 90 6.30 -10.83 7.94
C VAL A 90 6.28 -10.23 9.35
N VAL A 91 5.50 -9.17 9.58
CA VAL A 91 5.35 -8.56 10.92
C VAL A 91 4.62 -9.50 11.87
N CYS A 92 3.58 -10.22 11.42
CA CYS A 92 2.93 -11.25 12.23
C CYS A 92 3.91 -12.36 12.65
N ILE A 93 4.76 -12.82 11.72
CA ILE A 93 5.83 -13.79 12.03
C ILE A 93 6.82 -13.20 13.03
N LEU A 94 7.24 -11.94 12.84
CA LEU A 94 8.15 -11.25 13.74
C LEU A 94 7.61 -11.16 15.17
N ILE A 95 6.31 -10.85 15.34
CA ILE A 95 5.68 -10.82 16.66
C ILE A 95 5.78 -12.21 17.30
N GLY A 96 5.46 -13.28 16.56
CA GLY A 96 5.62 -14.65 17.04
C GLY A 96 7.06 -14.98 17.44
N LEU A 97 8.05 -14.54 16.67
CA LEU A 97 9.48 -14.71 16.98
C LEU A 97 9.91 -13.97 18.25
N LEU A 98 9.39 -12.75 18.48
CA LEU A 98 9.66 -12.01 19.72
C LEU A 98 9.13 -12.74 20.96
N PHE A 99 7.92 -13.30 20.86
CA PHE A 99 7.38 -14.14 21.94
C PHE A 99 8.22 -15.39 22.16
N LEU A 100 8.63 -16.09 21.10
CA LEU A 100 9.49 -17.27 21.21
C LEU A 100 10.86 -16.93 21.81
N MET A 101 11.44 -15.79 21.42
CA MET A 101 12.70 -15.30 21.99
C MET A 101 12.57 -15.02 23.48
N GLY A 102 11.48 -14.39 23.90
CA GLY A 102 11.16 -14.14 25.31
C GLY A 102 10.93 -15.39 26.15
N LEU A 103 10.34 -16.44 25.56
CA LEU A 103 10.07 -17.70 26.26
C LEU A 103 11.30 -18.62 26.35
N THR A 104 12.16 -18.61 25.33
CA THR A 104 13.30 -19.54 25.22
C THR A 104 14.63 -18.96 25.67
N ASN A 105 14.71 -17.64 25.88
CA ASN A 105 15.95 -16.90 26.16
C ASN A 105 17.11 -17.23 25.19
N ASN A 106 16.79 -17.63 23.95
CA ASN A 106 17.80 -18.01 22.96
C ASN A 106 18.32 -16.78 22.19
N PRO A 107 19.61 -16.42 22.31
CA PRO A 107 20.18 -15.25 21.64
C PRO A 107 20.24 -15.39 20.11
N ALA A 108 20.21 -16.60 19.55
CA ALA A 108 20.21 -16.82 18.10
C ALA A 108 18.94 -16.26 17.42
N LEU A 109 17.82 -16.21 18.14
CA LEU A 109 16.57 -15.66 17.63
C LEU A 109 16.65 -14.14 17.39
N ALA A 110 17.53 -13.43 18.09
CA ALA A 110 17.70 -11.99 17.93
C ALA A 110 18.09 -11.61 16.49
N GLN A 111 19.00 -12.38 15.87
CA GLN A 111 19.43 -12.16 14.49
C GLN A 111 18.30 -12.42 13.50
N ILE A 112 17.48 -13.45 13.75
CA ILE A 112 16.33 -13.79 12.90
C ILE A 112 15.25 -12.71 13.00
N VAL A 113 14.96 -12.22 14.21
CA VAL A 113 14.02 -11.11 14.45
C VAL A 113 14.48 -9.85 13.71
N ALA A 114 15.76 -9.48 13.82
CA ALA A 114 16.32 -8.33 13.12
C ALA A 114 16.21 -8.47 11.59
N GLY A 115 16.47 -9.67 11.06
CA GLY A 115 16.31 -9.98 9.63
C GLY A 115 14.85 -9.86 9.19
N ALA A 116 13.91 -10.46 9.93
CA ALA A 116 12.48 -10.39 9.66
C ALA A 116 11.96 -8.94 9.67
N PHE A 117 12.41 -8.14 10.64
CA PHE A 117 12.04 -6.72 10.72
C PHE A 117 12.51 -5.95 9.50
N THR A 118 13.76 -6.17 9.09
CA THR A 118 14.35 -5.54 7.90
C THR A 118 13.57 -5.91 6.64
N VAL A 119 13.23 -7.19 6.46
CA VAL A 119 12.42 -7.66 5.32
C VAL A 119 11.03 -7.03 5.32
N ALA A 120 10.37 -6.94 6.48
CA ALA A 120 9.08 -6.25 6.60
C ALA A 120 9.18 -4.79 6.15
N VAL A 121 10.16 -4.05 6.66
CA VAL A 121 10.38 -2.63 6.29
C VAL A 121 10.70 -2.47 4.80
N ILE A 122 11.44 -3.40 4.19
CA ILE A 122 11.70 -3.39 2.75
C ILE A 122 10.39 -3.56 1.97
N PHE A 123 9.55 -4.53 2.32
CA PHE A 123 8.25 -4.71 1.65
C PHE A 123 7.34 -3.50 1.83
N LEU A 124 7.28 -2.92 3.03
CA LEU A 124 6.55 -1.67 3.27
C LEU A 124 7.10 -0.52 2.42
N SER A 125 8.41 -0.39 2.29
CA SER A 125 9.05 0.64 1.47
C SER A 125 8.69 0.47 0.00
N VAL A 126 8.72 -0.76 -0.52
CA VAL A 126 8.29 -1.05 -1.90
C VAL A 126 6.81 -0.71 -2.10
N ALA A 127 5.94 -1.05 -1.15
CA ALA A 127 4.52 -0.70 -1.22
C ALA A 127 4.31 0.82 -1.31
N LEU A 128 5.03 1.60 -0.48
CA LEU A 128 4.97 3.07 -0.49
C LEU A 128 5.52 3.67 -1.78
N ILE A 129 6.58 3.10 -2.34
CA ILE A 129 7.11 3.53 -3.65
C ILE A 129 6.08 3.29 -4.74
N GLN A 130 5.43 2.14 -4.77
CA GLN A 130 4.38 1.83 -5.76
C GLN A 130 3.18 2.77 -5.63
N PHE A 131 2.78 3.05 -4.39
CA PHE A 131 1.74 4.04 -4.12
C PHE A 131 2.15 5.45 -4.58
N SER A 132 3.39 5.88 -4.30
CA SER A 132 3.91 7.18 -4.75
C SER A 132 3.93 7.30 -6.28
N ARG A 133 4.31 6.22 -6.99
CA ARG A 133 4.27 6.17 -8.46
C ARG A 133 2.85 6.34 -9.00
N GLU A 134 1.88 5.73 -8.34
CA GLU A 134 0.48 5.90 -8.71
C GLU A 134 0.00 7.33 -8.46
N VAL A 135 0.35 7.97 -7.33
CA VAL A 135 -0.02 9.37 -7.05
C VAL A 135 0.54 10.30 -8.11
N ARG A 136 1.81 10.12 -8.48
CA ARG A 136 2.45 10.91 -9.54
C ARG A 136 1.79 10.73 -10.90
N THR A 137 1.35 9.51 -11.22
CA THR A 137 0.57 9.21 -12.44
C THR A 137 -0.83 9.83 -12.38
N GLY A 138 -1.39 9.99 -11.19
CA GLY A 138 -2.64 10.72 -10.91
C GLY A 138 -2.53 12.21 -11.22
N ILE A 139 -1.48 12.86 -10.70
CA ILE A 139 -1.30 14.31 -10.80
C ILE A 139 -1.02 14.76 -12.24
N ARG A 140 -0.26 13.96 -13.02
CA ARG A 140 0.06 14.30 -14.42
C ARG A 140 -1.18 14.44 -15.32
N ASP A 141 -2.27 13.81 -14.93
CA ASP A 141 -3.54 13.76 -15.66
C ASP A 141 -4.52 14.88 -15.22
N PHE A 142 -4.23 15.52 -14.07
CA PHE A 142 -4.95 16.71 -13.57
C PHE A 142 -4.39 18.02 -14.11
N MET A 143 -3.24 18.00 -14.79
CA MET A 143 -2.88 19.08 -15.71
C MET A 143 -3.88 19.00 -16.86
N ILE A 144 -4.97 19.76 -16.71
CA ILE A 144 -6.05 20.00 -17.67
C ILE A 144 -5.50 19.73 -19.08
N ARG A 145 -5.95 18.64 -19.71
CA ARG A 145 -5.64 18.35 -21.12
C ARG A 145 -5.83 19.66 -21.87
N GLU A 146 -4.82 20.16 -22.57
CA GLU A 146 -4.89 21.44 -23.29
C GLU A 146 -6.11 21.51 -24.22
N GLU A 147 -6.65 20.35 -24.61
CA GLU A 147 -7.90 20.19 -25.36
C GLU A 147 -9.17 20.70 -24.65
N TYR A 148 -9.21 20.77 -23.30
CA TYR A 148 -10.29 21.40 -22.54
C TYR A 148 -10.01 22.87 -22.20
N LEU A 149 -8.77 23.33 -22.43
CA LEU A 149 -8.49 24.75 -22.50
C LEU A 149 -8.96 25.20 -23.87
N GLU A 150 -10.28 25.36 -24.05
CA GLU A 150 -10.79 26.22 -25.11
C GLU A 150 -10.08 27.56 -24.94
N ARG A 151 -9.04 27.80 -25.75
CA ARG A 151 -8.55 29.13 -25.98
C ARG A 151 -9.70 29.79 -26.71
N SER A 152 -10.60 30.42 -25.95
CA SER A 152 -11.58 31.33 -26.49
C SER A 152 -10.79 32.23 -27.43
N ASP A 153 -11.11 32.17 -28.72
CA ASP A 153 -10.70 33.13 -29.74
C ASP A 153 -11.31 34.50 -29.40
N ARG A 154 -10.97 35.02 -28.22
CA ARG A 154 -10.95 36.43 -27.88
C ARG A 154 -9.54 36.89 -28.20
N ASP A 155 -9.25 37.00 -29.49
CA ASP A 155 -8.68 38.24 -30.04
C ASP A 155 -8.53 38.12 -31.57
N LYS A 156 -9.51 38.77 -32.24
CA LYS A 156 -9.53 39.33 -33.60
C LYS A 156 -10.24 38.55 -34.70
#